data_AF-B1YAZ3-F1
#
_entry.id   AF-B1YAZ3-F1
#
_cell.length_a   1.000
_cell.length_b   1.000
_cell.length_c   1.000
_cell.angle_alpha   90.00
_cell.angle_beta   90.00
_cell.angle_gamma   90.00
#
_symmetry.space_group_name_H-M   'P 1'
#
loop_
_entity.id
_entity.type
_entity.pdbx_description
1 polymer ?
#
loop_
_entity_poly.entity_id
_entity_poly.type
_entity_poly.pdbx_seq_one_letter_code
_entity_poly.pdbx_strand_id
1 'polypeptide(L)'
;MYAVPPAVILIPLASKEQVLQTVNYVVGRLRQIGAPVRHAHSDSPLYLGCRVAREEVERVDVYLATAGGDFANVLPQAEEIKEGFVERKGYVHLVQGVAICFRYQLGQEPRLAEVVVYTVGAPYRDFKLNL
;
A
#
# COMPACT_ATOMS: atom_id res chain seq x y z
N MET A 1 3.61 9.60 -21.91
CA MET A 1 4.11 9.45 -20.53
C MET A 1 2.91 9.38 -19.61
N TYR A 2 2.69 8.28 -18.90
CA TYR A 2 1.55 8.15 -17.98
C TYR A 2 1.82 9.01 -16.74
N ALA A 3 1.19 10.18 -16.66
CA ALA A 3 1.24 11.04 -15.48
C ALA A 3 0.29 10.49 -14.41
N VAL A 4 0.71 9.46 -13.70
CA VAL A 4 -0.08 8.90 -12.58
C VAL A 4 0.35 9.63 -11.29
N PRO A 5 -0.56 10.21 -10.50
CA PRO A 5 -0.20 10.79 -9.20
C PRO A 5 0.20 9.68 -8.22
N PRO A 6 1.11 9.93 -7.26
CA PRO A 6 1.32 9.01 -6.15
C PRO A 6 0.01 8.84 -5.39
N ALA A 7 -0.49 7.62 -5.32
CA ALA A 7 -1.81 7.31 -4.79
C ALA A 7 -1.67 6.66 -3.41
N VAL A 8 -1.96 7.43 -2.36
CA VAL A 8 -2.22 6.90 -1.02
C VAL A 8 -3.73 6.96 -0.80
N ILE A 9 -4.35 5.81 -0.58
CA ILE A 9 -5.81 5.69 -0.42
C ILE A 9 -6.09 5.16 0.99
N LEU A 10 -6.84 5.92 1.79
CA LEU A 10 -7.33 5.46 3.09
C LEU A 10 -8.73 4.87 2.92
N ILE A 11 -8.93 3.65 3.43
CA ILE A 11 -10.14 2.86 3.30
C ILE A 11 -10.63 2.54 4.72
N PRO A 12 -11.51 3.38 5.28
CA PRO A 12 -12.11 3.10 6.58
C PRO A 12 -13.12 1.96 6.45
N LEU A 13 -13.00 0.98 7.33
CA LEU A 13 -13.88 -0.18 7.46
C LEU A 13 -14.40 -0.27 8.90
N ALA A 14 -15.55 -0.89 9.09
CA ALA A 14 -16.24 -0.89 10.37
C ALA A 14 -15.55 -1.78 11.41
N SER A 15 -14.82 -2.82 11.00
CA SER A 15 -14.15 -3.74 11.92
C SER A 15 -12.91 -4.41 11.33
N LYS A 16 -12.13 -5.06 12.20
CA LYS A 16 -10.93 -5.82 11.82
C LYS A 16 -11.28 -7.02 10.94
N GLU A 17 -12.42 -7.65 11.16
CA GLU A 17 -12.92 -8.76 10.34
C GLU A 17 -13.18 -8.30 8.91
N GLN A 18 -13.76 -7.11 8.73
CA GLN A 18 -13.95 -6.53 7.41
C GLN A 18 -12.60 -6.23 6.74
N VAL A 19 -11.64 -5.67 7.47
CA VAL A 19 -10.26 -5.48 6.96
C VAL A 19 -9.68 -6.81 6.47
N LEU A 20 -9.77 -7.86 7.28
CA LEU A 20 -9.28 -9.19 6.92
C LEU A 20 -9.95 -9.75 5.66
N GLN A 21 -11.27 -9.65 5.55
CA GLN A 21 -12.03 -10.13 4.40
C GLN A 21 -11.67 -9.36 3.12
N THR A 22 -11.64 -8.02 3.20
CA THR A 22 -11.33 -7.17 2.06
C THR A 22 -9.90 -7.37 1.58
N VAL A 23 -8.92 -7.40 2.49
CA VAL A 23 -7.51 -7.62 2.13
C VAL A 23 -7.33 -9.01 1.51
N ASN A 24 -7.94 -10.06 2.06
CA ASN A 24 -7.87 -11.40 1.48
C ASN A 24 -8.53 -11.47 0.09
N TYR A 25 -9.65 -10.76 -0.13
CA TYR A 25 -10.26 -10.65 -1.45
C TYR A 25 -9.30 -10.00 -2.46
N VAL A 26 -8.68 -8.87 -2.09
CA VAL A 26 -7.70 -8.17 -2.94
C VAL A 26 -6.51 -9.07 -3.26
N VAL A 27 -5.89 -9.68 -2.25
CA VAL A 27 -4.77 -10.61 -2.43
C VAL A 27 -5.16 -11.79 -3.32
N GLY A 28 -6.36 -12.35 -3.16
CA GLY A 28 -6.88 -13.41 -4.03
C GLY A 28 -6.97 -12.99 -5.50
N ARG A 29 -7.42 -11.76 -5.78
CA ARG A 29 -7.47 -11.22 -7.16
C ARG A 29 -6.08 -10.99 -7.74
N LEU A 30 -5.12 -10.54 -6.93
CA LEU A 30 -3.74 -10.32 -7.36
C LEU A 30 -3.03 -11.63 -7.72
N ARG A 31 -3.31 -12.71 -6.97
CA ARG A 31 -2.81 -14.05 -7.31
C ARG A 31 -3.37 -14.56 -8.64
N GLN A 32 -4.64 -14.32 -8.94
CA GLN A 32 -5.26 -14.75 -10.19
C GLN A 32 -4.61 -14.13 -11.43
N ILE A 33 -3.99 -12.95 -11.30
CA ILE A 33 -3.25 -12.27 -12.37
C ILE A 33 -1.74 -12.51 -12.30
N GLY A 34 -1.28 -13.42 -11.43
CA GLY A 34 0.13 -13.82 -11.33
C GLY A 34 1.06 -12.80 -10.66
N ALA A 35 0.53 -11.82 -9.93
CA ALA A 35 1.35 -10.83 -9.26
C ALA A 35 2.10 -11.43 -8.04
N PRO A 36 3.42 -11.19 -7.88
CA PRO A 36 4.14 -11.60 -6.69
C PRO A 36 3.61 -10.87 -5.45
N VAL A 37 3.19 -11.61 -4.43
CA VAL A 37 2.69 -11.05 -3.17
C VAL A 37 3.60 -11.46 -2.02
N ARG A 38 4.07 -10.50 -1.23
CA ARG A 38 4.76 -10.74 0.03
C ARG A 38 4.00 -10.12 1.21
N HIS A 39 4.18 -10.69 2.39
CA HIS A 39 3.58 -10.21 3.64
C HIS A 39 4.67 -9.85 4.63
N ALA A 40 4.54 -8.68 5.25
CA ALA A 40 5.38 -8.22 6.35
C ALA A 40 4.50 -7.74 7.51
N HIS A 41 4.89 -8.10 8.73
CA HIS A 41 4.26 -7.60 9.95
C HIS A 41 5.22 -6.68 10.71
N SER A 42 4.68 -5.62 11.33
CA SER A 42 5.40 -4.75 12.25
C SER A 42 4.55 -4.49 13.50
N ASP A 43 5.14 -4.68 14.67
CA ASP A 43 4.52 -4.28 15.94
C ASP A 43 4.61 -2.76 16.17
N SER A 44 5.49 -2.06 15.45
CA SER A 44 5.69 -0.60 15.56
C SER A 44 5.08 0.16 14.38
N PRO A 45 4.71 1.45 14.55
CA PRO A 45 4.27 2.30 13.46
C PRO A 45 5.26 2.32 12.29
N LEU A 46 4.75 2.43 11.06
CA LEU A 46 5.54 2.44 9.84
C LEU A 46 5.29 3.71 9.02
N TYR A 47 6.36 4.22 8.40
CA TYR A 47 6.25 5.14 7.28
C TYR A 47 6.37 4.35 5.98
N LEU A 48 5.28 4.31 5.22
CA LEU A 48 5.26 3.67 3.91
C LEU A 48 5.32 4.75 2.84
N GLY A 49 6.37 4.70 2.01
CA GLY A 49 6.54 5.57 0.86
C GLY A 49 5.69 5.10 -0.32
N CYS A 50 5.28 6.07 -1.13
CA CYS A 50 4.63 5.87 -2.42
C CYS A 50 5.35 6.79 -3.43
N ARG A 51 6.16 6.21 -4.31
CA ARG A 51 6.95 6.93 -5.29
C ARG A 51 6.35 6.84 -6.69
N VAL A 52 6.36 7.97 -7.40
CA VAL A 52 6.19 8.03 -8.86
C VAL A 52 7.49 8.53 -9.46
N ALA A 53 8.14 7.63 -10.20
CA ALA A 53 9.37 7.87 -10.94
C ALA A 53 9.15 7.61 -12.43
N ARG A 54 10.19 7.80 -13.24
CA ARG A 54 10.11 7.67 -14.71
C ARG A 54 9.62 6.30 -15.18
N GLU A 55 10.05 5.24 -14.51
CA GLU A 55 9.80 3.84 -14.91
C GLU A 55 9.04 3.04 -13.85
N GLU A 56 8.73 3.65 -12.72
CA GLU A 56 8.10 2.99 -11.58
C GLU A 56 6.98 3.87 -11.01
N VAL A 57 5.84 3.25 -10.74
CA VAL A 57 4.75 3.88 -10.00
C VAL A 57 4.36 2.99 -8.84
N GLU A 58 4.32 3.57 -7.66
CA GLU A 58 3.78 2.92 -6.47
C GLU A 58 2.39 3.46 -6.15
N ARG A 59 1.60 2.62 -5.50
CA ARG A 59 0.31 2.97 -4.89
C ARG A 59 0.23 2.28 -3.54
N VAL A 60 -0.31 2.96 -2.53
CA VAL A 60 -0.51 2.40 -1.19
C VAL A 60 -1.98 2.52 -0.80
N ASP A 61 -2.63 1.37 -0.60
CA ASP A 61 -4.00 1.30 -0.07
C ASP A 61 -3.92 0.92 1.40
N VAL A 62 -4.56 1.70 2.27
CA VAL A 62 -4.53 1.51 3.73
C VAL A 62 -5.93 1.23 4.23
N TYR A 63 -6.12 0.06 4.82
CA TYR A 63 -7.37 -0.43 5.38
C TYR A 63 -7.34 -0.23 6.90
N LEU A 64 -8.31 0.54 7.40
CA LEU A 64 -8.38 0.94 8.81
C LEU A 64 -9.70 0.45 9.40
N ALA A 65 -9.64 -0.42 10.41
CA ALA A 65 -10.78 -0.76 11.25
C ALA A 65 -11.06 0.39 12.23
N THR A 66 -11.91 1.34 11.84
CA THR A 66 -12.11 2.59 12.59
C THR A 66 -12.68 2.36 13.99
N ALA A 67 -13.56 1.36 14.16
CA ALA A 67 -14.07 0.98 15.48
C ALA A 67 -13.00 0.34 16.39
N GLY A 68 -11.92 -0.18 15.81
CA GLY A 68 -10.79 -0.79 16.53
C GLY A 68 -9.69 0.19 16.92
N GLY A 69 -9.88 1.49 16.64
CA GLY A 69 -8.86 2.51 16.90
C GLY A 69 -7.70 2.52 15.92
N ASP A 70 -7.86 1.89 14.74
CA ASP A 70 -6.87 1.97 13.68
C ASP A 70 -6.64 3.42 13.24
N PHE A 71 -5.39 3.76 12.96
CA PHE A 71 -5.00 5.12 12.67
C PHE A 71 -3.86 5.18 11.66
N ALA A 72 -4.02 6.07 10.69
CA ALA A 72 -2.98 6.45 9.77
C ALA A 72 -3.07 7.94 9.42
N ASN A 73 -1.93 8.56 9.12
CA ASN A 73 -1.87 9.92 8.62
C ASN A 73 -1.15 9.97 7.27
N VAL A 74 -1.71 10.69 6.31
CA VAL A 74 -1.07 10.92 5.00
C VAL A 74 -0.27 12.21 5.09
N LEU A 75 1.03 12.11 4.83
CA LEU A 75 1.90 13.28 4.83
C LEU A 75 1.77 14.06 3.51
N PRO A 76 2.04 15.38 3.53
CA PRO A 76 2.08 16.18 2.31
C PRO A 76 2.99 15.55 1.25
N GLN A 77 2.54 15.61 0.00
CA GLN A 77 3.35 15.12 -1.12
C GLN A 77 4.56 16.03 -1.31
N ALA A 78 5.70 15.42 -1.62
CA ALA A 78 6.92 16.11 -2.00
C ALA A 78 7.21 15.85 -3.48
N GLU A 79 7.66 16.89 -4.18
CA GLU A 79 8.13 16.79 -5.56
C GLU A 79 9.62 17.12 -5.62
N GLU A 80 10.35 16.40 -6.46
CA GLU A 80 11.79 16.57 -6.64
C GLU A 80 12.12 16.41 -8.13
N ILE A 81 12.85 17.35 -8.71
CA ILE A 81 13.32 17.23 -10.10
C ILE A 81 14.61 16.42 -10.10
N LYS A 82 14.59 15.28 -10.77
CA LYS A 82 15.77 14.44 -11.00
C LYS A 82 15.93 14.12 -12.47
N GLU A 83 17.11 14.40 -13.03
CA GLU A 83 17.47 14.05 -14.41
C GLU A 83 16.42 14.48 -15.45
N GLY A 84 15.78 15.65 -15.24
CA GLY A 84 14.75 16.19 -16.12
C GLY A 84 13.35 15.57 -15.95
N PHE A 85 13.13 14.73 -14.94
CA PHE A 85 11.84 14.17 -14.55
C PHE A 85 11.40 14.69 -13.17
N VAL A 86 10.09 14.91 -12.99
CA VAL A 86 9.51 15.28 -11.69
C VAL A 86 9.16 14.00 -10.94
N GLU A 87 10.02 13.58 -10.01
CA GLU A 87 9.67 12.52 -9.06
C GLU A 87 8.67 13.07 -8.05
N ARG A 88 7.61 12.31 -7.78
CA ARG A 88 6.64 12.63 -6.74
C ARG A 88 6.67 11.56 -5.66
N LYS A 89 6.65 11.97 -4.40
CA LYS A 89 6.69 11.08 -3.24
C LYS A 89 5.55 11.44 -2.30
N GLY A 90 4.78 10.43 -1.91
CA GLY A 90 3.84 10.50 -0.78
C GLY A 90 4.30 9.56 0.32
N TYR A 91 3.89 9.84 1.55
CA TYR A 91 4.13 8.95 2.68
C TYR A 91 2.84 8.76 3.47
N VAL A 92 2.62 7.55 3.95
CA VAL A 92 1.63 7.28 4.99
C VAL A 92 2.34 6.83 6.26
N HIS A 93 2.03 7.51 7.35
CA HIS A 93 2.38 7.08 8.70
C HIS A 93 1.25 6.19 9.22
N LEU A 94 1.45 4.87 9.18
CA LEU A 94 0.49 3.88 9.66
C LEU A 94 0.85 3.48 11.08
N VAL A 95 0.00 3.82 12.04
CA VAL A 95 0.17 3.46 13.46
C VAL A 95 -0.39 2.07 13.73
N GLN A 96 -1.58 1.80 13.19
CA GLN A 96 -2.26 0.52 13.32
C GLN A 96 -3.21 0.32 12.15
N GLY A 97 -3.20 -0.88 11.54
CA GLY A 97 -4.03 -1.21 10.39
C GLY A 97 -3.31 -2.13 9.40
N VAL A 98 -3.82 -2.22 8.18
CA VAL A 98 -3.21 -3.00 7.09
C VAL A 98 -2.98 -2.11 5.89
N ALA A 99 -1.79 -2.12 5.31
CA ALA A 99 -1.50 -1.43 4.06
C ALA A 99 -1.11 -2.42 2.96
N ILE A 100 -1.50 -2.14 1.73
CA ILE A 100 -1.08 -2.87 0.53
C ILE A 100 -0.33 -1.89 -0.35
N CYS A 101 0.96 -2.13 -0.53
CA CYS A 101 1.81 -1.38 -1.45
C CYS A 101 1.89 -2.14 -2.78
N PHE A 102 1.45 -1.50 -3.85
CA PHE A 102 1.52 -1.98 -5.23
C PHE A 102 2.67 -1.29 -5.93
N ARG A 103 3.53 -2.05 -6.61
CA ARG A 103 4.64 -1.52 -7.39
C ARG A 103 4.49 -1.89 -8.85
N TYR A 104 4.32 -0.89 -9.70
CA TYR A 104 4.17 -1.04 -11.13
C TYR A 104 5.45 -0.65 -11.85
N GLN A 105 5.86 -1.45 -12.82
CA GLN A 105 6.88 -1.10 -13.80
C GLN A 105 6.20 -0.53 -15.04
N LEU A 106 6.60 0.67 -15.48
CA LEU A 106 6.02 1.43 -16.58
C LEU A 106 6.80 1.31 -17.90
N GLY A 107 7.51 0.19 -18.13
CA GLY A 107 8.26 -0.04 -19.36
C GLY A 107 7.38 -0.06 -20.63
N GLN A 108 7.85 -0.73 -21.69
CA GLN A 108 7.06 -0.84 -22.92
C GLN A 108 5.68 -1.48 -22.71
N GLU A 109 5.57 -2.39 -21.73
CA GLU A 109 4.31 -2.97 -21.28
C GLU A 109 4.17 -2.75 -19.76
N PRO A 110 3.24 -1.88 -19.31
CA PRO A 110 3.01 -1.64 -17.90
C PRO A 110 2.54 -2.91 -17.19
N ARG A 111 3.20 -3.28 -16.08
CA ARG A 111 2.85 -4.47 -15.30
C ARG A 111 3.00 -4.25 -13.81
N LEU A 112 2.23 -5.00 -13.03
CA LEU A 112 2.37 -5.06 -11.59
C LEU A 112 3.56 -5.98 -11.24
N ALA A 113 4.65 -5.38 -10.75
CA ALA A 113 5.91 -6.07 -10.49
C ALA A 113 5.97 -6.71 -9.10
N GLU A 114 5.40 -6.06 -8.08
CA GLU A 114 5.39 -6.55 -6.71
C GLU A 114 4.17 -6.00 -5.95
N VAL A 115 3.62 -6.82 -5.06
CA VAL A 115 2.67 -6.38 -4.03
C VAL A 115 3.17 -6.75 -2.65
N VAL A 116 3.08 -5.81 -1.73
CA VAL A 116 3.50 -5.96 -0.35
C VAL A 116 2.34 -5.66 0.57
N VAL A 117 1.92 -6.65 1.35
CA VAL A 117 0.96 -6.44 2.43
C VAL A 117 1.74 -6.18 3.71
N TYR A 118 1.49 -5.03 4.33
CA TYR A 118 2.00 -4.64 5.64
C TYR A 118 0.88 -4.73 6.67
N THR A 119 1.03 -5.57 7.69
CA THR A 119 0.15 -5.58 8.85
C THR A 119 0.84 -4.87 10.01
N VAL A 120 0.19 -3.84 10.58
CA VAL A 120 0.83 -2.95 11.55
C VAL A 120 0.05 -2.90 12.86
N GLY A 121 0.77 -3.04 13.96
CA GLY A 121 0.26 -3.00 15.33
C GLY A 121 -0.12 -4.37 15.88
N ALA A 122 -0.06 -4.49 17.21
CA ALA A 122 -0.31 -5.74 17.93
C ALA A 122 -1.64 -6.44 17.57
N PRO A 123 -2.76 -5.72 17.33
CA PRO A 123 -4.00 -6.37 16.91
C PRO A 123 -3.89 -7.17 15.61
N TYR A 124 -2.94 -6.85 14.74
CA TYR A 124 -2.77 -7.51 13.43
C TYR A 124 -1.67 -8.57 13.40
N ARG A 125 -1.12 -8.98 14.55
CA ARG A 125 -0.06 -10.00 14.63
C ARG A 125 -0.48 -11.36 14.07
N ASP A 126 -1.70 -11.78 14.39
CA ASP A 126 -2.27 -13.05 13.92
C ASP A 126 -3.03 -12.93 12.59
N PHE A 127 -2.76 -11.86 11.83
CA PHE A 127 -3.45 -11.62 10.56
C PHE A 127 -3.00 -12.64 9.52
N LYS A 128 -3.92 -13.54 9.13
CA LYS A 128 -3.65 -14.60 8.18
C LYS A 128 -4.07 -14.19 6.77
N LEU A 129 -3.09 -14.10 5.88
CA LEU A 129 -3.32 -13.96 4.45
C LEU A 129 -3.46 -15.33 3.80
N ASN A 130 -4.43 -15.44 2.90
CA ASN A 130 -4.58 -16.58 2.01
C ASN A 130 -3.60 -16.43 0.83
N LEU A 131 -2.31 -16.55 1.13
CA LEU A 131 -1.20 -16.51 0.15
C LEU A 131 -1.11 -17.77 -0.71
#